data_AF-A0A950AF95-F1
#
_entry.id   AF-A0A950AF95-F1
#
_cell.length_a   1.000
_cell.length_b   1.000
_cell.length_c   1.000
_cell.angle_alpha   90.00
_cell.angle_beta   90.00
_cell.angle_gamma   90.00
#
_symmetry.space_group_name_H-M   'P 1'
#
loop_
_entity.id
_entity.type
_entity.pdbx_description
1 polymer ?
#
loop_
_entity_poly.entity_id
_entity_poly.type
_entity_poly.pdbx_seq_one_letter_code
_entity_poly.pdbx_strand_id
1 'polypeptide(L)'
;DRFDPAFGVSFEAWANRIVRGAMLNGLRRMDVIPERVRRDARALDAARWIIAQRTGRAPTEGEAALTARLSGSKLHAIREARKHAALSIDCPAAGQSGPTILDRLAAQQRDPATETSERALRSIVAQAMIDLPGRERAIVEAFYRGGATFGEIGRVLGVSKQRVSQLHGRALGVLRAKLAALSLDVV
;
A
#
# COMPACT_ATOMS: atom_id res chain seq x y z
N ASP A 1 -25.21 18.98 27.36
CA ASP A 1 -26.30 19.90 26.93
C ASP A 1 -27.53 19.23 26.30
N ARG A 2 -27.80 17.93 26.50
CA ARG A 2 -29.03 17.26 26.00
C ARG A 2 -29.80 16.47 27.06
N PHE A 3 -29.59 16.79 28.34
CA PHE A 3 -30.35 16.15 29.42
C PHE A 3 -31.67 16.90 29.60
N ASP A 4 -32.76 16.16 29.69
CA ASP A 4 -34.09 16.70 29.98
C ASP A 4 -34.73 15.86 31.12
N PRO A 5 -34.98 16.48 32.29
CA PRO A 5 -35.60 15.83 33.43
C PRO A 5 -36.99 15.27 33.16
N ALA A 6 -37.72 15.79 32.16
CA ALA A 6 -39.09 15.37 31.84
C ALA A 6 -39.18 13.92 31.36
N PHE A 7 -38.07 13.32 30.91
CA PHE A 7 -38.01 11.92 30.49
C PHE A 7 -38.00 10.91 31.66
N GLY A 8 -38.01 11.36 32.92
CA GLY A 8 -38.12 10.48 34.09
C GLY A 8 -36.88 9.61 34.37
N VAL A 9 -35.73 9.95 33.79
CA VAL A 9 -34.45 9.24 33.99
C VAL A 9 -33.54 10.11 34.85
N SER A 10 -32.89 9.52 35.86
CA SER A 10 -31.92 10.26 36.68
C SER A 10 -30.76 10.78 35.82
N PHE A 11 -30.26 11.96 36.18
CA PHE A 11 -29.11 12.56 35.49
C PHE A 11 -27.92 11.60 35.46
N GLU A 12 -27.67 10.88 36.56
CA GLU A 12 -26.60 9.90 36.67
C GLU A 12 -26.74 8.75 35.67
N ALA A 13 -27.94 8.17 35.53
CA ALA A 13 -28.18 7.10 34.55
C ALA A 13 -28.03 7.60 33.10
N TRP A 14 -28.48 8.83 32.82
CA TRP A 14 -28.28 9.47 31.52
C TRP A 14 -26.80 9.72 31.23
N ALA A 15 -26.06 10.32 32.19
CA ALA A 15 -24.66 10.67 32.06
C ALA A 15 -23.79 9.43 31.87
N ASN A 16 -24.02 8.36 32.64
CA ASN A 16 -23.31 7.10 32.50
C ASN A 16 -23.41 6.51 31.08
N ARG A 17 -24.61 6.54 30.48
CA ARG A 17 -24.82 6.07 29.11
C ARG A 17 -24.04 6.91 28.09
N ILE A 18 -24.07 8.24 28.24
CA ILE A 18 -23.39 9.16 27.33
C ILE A 18 -21.86 9.05 27.44
N VAL A 19 -21.31 9.06 28.66
CA VAL A 19 -19.87 8.95 28.91
C VAL A 19 -19.33 7.62 28.40
N ARG A 20 -19.98 6.50 28.73
CA ARG A 20 -19.60 5.19 28.21
C ARG A 20 -19.65 5.16 26.67
N GLY A 21 -20.69 5.74 26.08
CA GLY A 21 -20.81 5.86 24.62
C GLY A 21 -19.66 6.66 24.00
N ALA A 22 -19.30 7.79 24.61
CA ALA A 22 -18.20 8.65 24.17
C ALA A 22 -16.85 7.92 24.27
N MET A 23 -16.58 7.22 25.38
CA MET A 23 -15.38 6.40 25.56
C MET A 23 -15.27 5.32 24.48
N LEU A 24 -16.35 4.55 24.26
CA LEU A 24 -16.39 3.52 23.22
C LEU A 24 -16.19 4.11 21.82
N ASN A 25 -16.76 5.29 21.54
CA ASN A 25 -16.55 5.98 20.27
C ASN A 25 -15.12 6.50 20.11
N GLY A 26 -14.48 6.95 21.20
CA GLY A 26 -13.07 7.32 21.21
C GLY A 26 -12.18 6.13 20.84
N LEU A 27 -12.38 4.98 21.51
CA LEU A 27 -11.67 3.74 21.19
C LEU A 27 -11.89 3.30 19.74
N ARG A 28 -13.12 3.42 19.21
CA ARG A 28 -13.42 3.10 17.80
C ARG A 28 -12.72 4.03 16.81
N ARG A 29 -12.52 5.30 17.14
CA ARG A 29 -11.81 6.25 16.27
C ARG A 29 -10.31 5.94 16.14
N MET A 30 -9.73 5.34 17.17
CA MET A 30 -8.33 4.93 17.19
C MET A 30 -8.09 3.57 16.53
N ASP A 31 -9.18 2.87 16.20
CA ASP A 31 -9.14 1.52 15.66
C ASP A 31 -9.06 1.56 14.13
N VAL A 32 -8.09 0.85 13.57
CA VAL A 32 -7.87 0.76 12.12
C VAL A 32 -8.92 -0.13 11.45
N ILE A 33 -9.59 -1.01 12.21
CA ILE A 33 -10.55 -1.99 11.67
C ILE A 33 -11.98 -1.45 11.82
N PRO A 34 -12.79 -1.36 10.74
CA PRO A 34 -14.18 -0.93 10.83
C PRO A 34 -15.05 -1.84 11.70
N GLU A 35 -15.95 -1.25 12.51
CA GLU A 35 -16.86 -1.98 13.41
C GLU A 35 -17.70 -3.05 12.70
N ARG A 36 -18.13 -2.79 11.45
CA ARG A 36 -18.88 -3.76 10.65
C ARG A 36 -18.06 -5.05 10.46
N VAL A 37 -16.77 -4.93 10.18
CA VAL A 37 -15.87 -6.07 9.98
C VAL A 37 -15.65 -6.81 11.30
N ARG A 38 -15.54 -6.10 12.44
CA ARG A 38 -15.46 -6.73 13.77
C ARG A 38 -16.74 -7.50 14.12
N ARG A 39 -17.91 -6.95 13.80
CA ARG A 39 -19.19 -7.63 14.00
C ARG A 39 -19.30 -8.91 13.19
N ASP A 40 -18.94 -8.83 11.91
CA ASP A 40 -18.94 -10.00 11.02
C ASP A 40 -17.93 -11.05 11.51
N ALA A 41 -16.75 -10.64 11.99
CA ALA A 41 -15.77 -11.56 12.60
C ALA A 41 -16.30 -12.26 13.86
N ARG A 42 -16.96 -11.52 14.77
CA ARG A 42 -17.59 -12.11 15.97
C ARG A 42 -18.71 -13.10 15.59
N ALA A 43 -19.50 -12.79 14.58
CA ALA A 43 -20.53 -13.70 14.08
C ALA A 43 -19.92 -14.98 13.50
N LEU A 44 -18.81 -14.86 12.75
CA LEU A 44 -18.07 -16.01 12.24
C LEU A 44 -17.51 -16.88 13.38
N ASP A 45 -16.93 -16.28 14.41
CA ASP A 45 -16.37 -17.02 15.54
C ASP A 45 -17.46 -17.69 16.40
N ALA A 46 -18.62 -17.04 16.58
CA ALA A 46 -19.78 -17.64 17.22
C ALA A 46 -20.32 -18.85 16.42
N ALA A 47 -20.40 -18.73 15.08
CA ALA A 47 -20.80 -19.82 14.22
C ALA A 47 -19.83 -21.00 14.30
N ARG A 48 -18.51 -20.73 14.35
CA ARG A 48 -17.49 -21.77 14.54
C ARG A 48 -17.70 -22.51 15.86
N TRP A 49 -17.93 -21.77 16.95
CA TRP A 49 -18.15 -22.36 18.27
C TRP A 49 -19.39 -23.25 18.30
N ILE A 50 -20.51 -22.81 17.71
CA ILE A 50 -21.76 -23.59 17.64
C ILE A 50 -21.55 -24.90 16.86
N ILE A 51 -20.88 -24.85 15.71
CA ILE A 51 -20.65 -26.05 14.91
C ILE A 51 -19.71 -27.02 15.64
N ALA A 52 -18.65 -26.51 16.27
CA ALA A 52 -17.72 -27.33 17.04
C ALA A 52 -18.43 -28.07 18.19
N GLN A 53 -19.29 -27.37 18.94
CA GLN A 53 -20.09 -27.95 20.02
C GLN A 53 -21.06 -29.04 19.50
N ARG A 54 -21.65 -28.85 18.33
CA ARG A 54 -22.63 -29.80 17.77
C ARG A 54 -22.00 -31.02 17.10
N THR A 55 -20.82 -30.86 16.50
CA THR A 55 -20.20 -31.90 15.67
C THR A 55 -19.03 -32.60 16.33
N GLY A 56 -18.52 -32.07 17.45
CA GLY A 56 -17.33 -32.58 18.12
C GLY A 56 -16.02 -32.39 17.34
N ARG A 57 -16.04 -31.65 16.22
CA ARG A 57 -14.88 -31.38 15.37
C ARG A 57 -14.71 -29.90 15.05
N ALA A 58 -13.53 -29.53 14.58
CA ALA A 58 -13.32 -28.19 14.05
C ALA A 58 -14.18 -27.96 12.77
N PRO A 59 -14.93 -26.84 12.69
CA PRO A 59 -15.70 -26.48 11.51
C PRO A 59 -14.81 -26.02 10.37
N THR A 60 -15.21 -26.32 9.14
CA THR A 60 -14.56 -25.71 7.98
C THR A 60 -14.94 -24.23 7.86
N GLU A 61 -14.11 -23.45 7.18
CA GLU A 61 -14.38 -22.02 7.02
C GLU A 61 -15.65 -21.76 6.19
N GLY A 62 -15.96 -22.63 5.23
CA GLY A 62 -17.21 -22.59 4.46
C GLY A 62 -18.44 -22.86 5.32
N GLU A 63 -18.40 -23.88 6.17
CA GLU A 63 -19.51 -24.21 7.10
C GLU A 63 -19.80 -23.04 8.06
N ALA A 64 -18.74 -22.44 8.61
CA ALA A 64 -18.85 -21.30 9.50
C ALA A 64 -19.39 -20.05 8.77
N ALA A 65 -18.92 -19.77 7.56
CA ALA A 65 -19.38 -18.64 6.76
C ALA A 65 -20.86 -18.78 6.37
N LEU A 66 -21.30 -19.98 5.97
CA LEU A 66 -22.69 -20.28 5.66
C LEU A 66 -23.59 -20.08 6.89
N THR A 67 -23.17 -20.60 8.03
CA THR A 67 -23.91 -20.48 9.30
C THR A 67 -24.00 -19.02 9.76
N ALA A 68 -22.93 -18.24 9.58
CA ALA A 68 -22.90 -16.80 9.88
C ALA A 68 -23.54 -15.93 8.79
N ARG A 69 -24.02 -16.52 7.68
CA ARG A 69 -24.60 -15.81 6.51
C ARG A 69 -23.67 -14.74 5.94
N LEU A 70 -22.38 -15.07 5.84
CA LEU A 70 -21.34 -14.18 5.32
C LEU A 70 -21.01 -14.52 3.86
N SER A 71 -20.92 -13.49 3.03
CA SER A 71 -20.42 -13.61 1.65
C SER A 71 -18.90 -13.79 1.63
N GLY A 72 -18.36 -14.29 0.51
CA GLY A 72 -16.91 -14.41 0.32
C GLY A 72 -16.16 -13.08 0.45
N SER A 73 -16.77 -11.98 0.00
CA SER A 73 -16.21 -10.63 0.15
C SER A 73 -16.08 -10.20 1.62
N LYS A 74 -17.07 -10.51 2.46
CA LYS A 74 -17.00 -10.25 3.90
C LYS A 74 -15.96 -11.12 4.58
N LEU A 75 -15.87 -12.39 4.18
CA LEU A 75 -14.85 -13.30 4.70
C LEU A 75 -13.43 -12.80 4.36
N HIS A 76 -13.23 -12.31 3.14
CA HIS A 76 -11.97 -11.68 2.74
C HIS A 76 -11.66 -10.44 3.59
N ALA A 77 -12.64 -9.56 3.82
CA ALA A 77 -12.45 -8.38 4.68
C ALA A 77 -12.09 -8.75 6.13
N ILE A 78 -12.69 -9.82 6.68
CA ILE A 78 -12.31 -10.34 8.01
C ILE A 78 -10.86 -10.85 8.02
N ARG A 79 -10.43 -11.56 6.97
CA ARG A 79 -9.05 -12.06 6.86
C ARG A 79 -8.05 -10.90 6.78
N GLU A 80 -8.33 -9.88 5.97
CA GLU A 80 -7.47 -8.68 5.91
C GLU A 80 -7.41 -7.97 7.26
N ALA A 81 -8.54 -7.81 7.95
CA ALA A 81 -8.57 -7.23 9.29
C ALA A 81 -7.74 -8.02 10.31
N ARG A 82 -7.70 -9.35 10.23
CA ARG A 82 -6.87 -10.19 11.12
C ARG A 82 -5.36 -10.01 10.89
N LYS A 83 -4.94 -9.61 9.68
CA LYS A 83 -3.53 -9.28 9.41
C LYS A 83 -3.07 -8.01 10.15
N HIS A 84 -4.00 -7.15 10.55
CA HIS A 84 -3.72 -5.91 11.27
C HIS A 84 -3.56 -6.14 12.78
N ALA A 85 -3.46 -7.39 13.24
CA ALA A 85 -3.04 -7.68 14.59
C ALA A 85 -1.59 -7.19 14.75
N ALA A 86 -1.42 -6.09 15.48
CA ALA A 86 -0.11 -5.55 15.81
C ALA A 86 0.64 -6.60 16.63
N LEU A 87 1.62 -7.25 16.00
CA LEU A 87 2.61 -8.06 16.71
C LEU A 87 3.68 -7.10 17.22
N SER A 88 4.07 -7.27 18.48
CA SER A 88 5.26 -6.58 18.98
C SER A 88 6.46 -7.08 18.18
N ILE A 89 7.21 -6.16 17.56
CA ILE A 89 8.46 -6.49 16.85
C ILE A 89 9.55 -7.00 17.80
N ASP A 90 9.44 -6.66 19.09
CA ASP A 90 10.32 -7.12 20.17
C ASP A 90 9.95 -8.54 20.64
N CYS A 91 8.87 -9.12 20.11
CA CYS A 91 8.48 -10.49 20.44
C CYS A 91 9.54 -11.47 19.89
N PRO A 92 9.93 -12.51 20.66
CA PRO A 92 10.80 -13.56 20.15
C PRO A 92 10.17 -14.26 18.94
N ALA A 93 10.92 -14.38 17.84
CA ALA A 93 10.41 -14.98 16.61
C ALA A 93 10.26 -16.52 16.70
N ALA A 94 10.95 -17.16 17.65
CA ALA A 94 10.80 -18.59 17.98
C ALA A 94 11.34 -18.87 19.39
N GLY A 95 10.48 -19.44 20.26
CA GLY A 95 10.85 -19.78 21.65
C GLY A 95 10.99 -18.56 22.57
N GLN A 96 11.20 -18.78 23.87
CA GLN A 96 11.25 -17.69 24.87
C GLN A 96 12.59 -16.94 24.91
N SER A 97 13.62 -17.41 24.19
CA SER A 97 14.98 -16.85 24.22
C SER A 97 15.64 -16.90 22.85
N GLY A 98 14.93 -16.43 21.81
CA GLY A 98 15.41 -16.36 20.43
C GLY A 98 15.46 -14.92 19.90
N PRO A 99 16.06 -14.71 18.70
CA PRO A 99 16.07 -13.40 18.04
C PRO A 99 14.65 -12.85 17.89
N THR A 100 14.52 -11.54 18.02
CA THR A 100 13.23 -10.85 17.90
C THR A 100 12.71 -10.91 16.46
N ILE A 101 11.44 -10.58 16.26
CA ILE A 101 10.88 -10.41 14.90
C ILE A 101 11.64 -9.31 14.16
N LEU A 102 12.08 -8.25 14.85
CA LEU A 102 12.90 -7.18 14.27
C LEU A 102 14.23 -7.70 13.73
N ASP A 103 14.93 -8.56 14.48
CA ASP A 103 16.24 -9.08 14.07
C ASP A 103 16.17 -9.96 12.80
N ARG A 104 14.99 -10.55 12.54
CA ARG A 104 14.74 -11.37 11.35
C ARG A 104 14.16 -10.58 10.18
N LEU A 105 13.66 -9.38 10.42
CA LEU A 105 13.23 -8.50 9.36
C LEU A 105 14.49 -7.99 8.65
N ALA A 106 14.84 -8.64 7.54
CA ALA A 106 15.86 -8.13 6.65
C ALA A 106 15.47 -6.69 6.27
N ALA A 107 16.32 -5.74 6.63
CA ALA A 107 16.23 -4.41 6.05
C ALA A 107 16.27 -4.59 4.53
N GLN A 108 15.37 -3.93 3.79
CA GLN A 108 15.45 -3.86 2.34
C GLN A 108 16.65 -3.00 1.93
N GLN A 109 17.85 -3.40 2.32
CA GLN A 109 19.07 -2.81 1.81
C GLN A 109 19.18 -3.22 0.35
N ARG A 110 19.31 -2.23 -0.52
CA ARG A 110 19.56 -2.50 -1.94
C ARG A 110 20.89 -3.23 -2.03
N ASP A 111 20.91 -4.29 -2.82
CA ASP A 111 22.12 -5.05 -3.09
C ASP A 111 23.20 -4.10 -3.67
N PRO A 112 24.42 -4.04 -3.08
CA PRO A 112 25.50 -3.17 -3.56
C PRO A 112 25.85 -3.37 -5.04
N ALA A 113 25.70 -4.60 -5.57
CA ALA A 113 25.92 -4.86 -6.99
C ALA A 113 24.84 -4.16 -7.84
N THR A 114 23.58 -4.21 -7.40
CA THR A 114 22.47 -3.48 -8.02
C THR A 114 22.70 -1.96 -7.98
N GLU A 115 23.15 -1.41 -6.84
CA GLU A 115 23.45 0.02 -6.75
C GLU A 115 24.57 0.45 -7.70
N THR A 116 25.62 -0.37 -7.82
CA THR A 116 26.75 -0.09 -8.71
C THR A 116 26.32 -0.12 -10.17
N SER A 117 25.52 -1.11 -10.55
CA SER A 117 24.93 -1.22 -11.89
C SER A 117 24.03 -0.01 -12.21
N GLU A 118 23.17 0.41 -11.29
CA GLU A 118 22.34 1.60 -11.47
C GLU A 118 23.18 2.89 -11.63
N ARG A 119 24.25 3.05 -10.86
CA ARG A 119 25.16 4.20 -10.99
C ARG A 119 25.85 4.21 -12.35
N ALA A 120 26.34 3.06 -12.81
CA ALA A 120 26.96 2.92 -14.12
C ALA A 120 25.96 3.29 -15.23
N LEU A 121 24.75 2.72 -15.19
CA LEU A 121 23.68 3.04 -16.15
C LEU A 121 23.34 4.54 -16.16
N ARG A 122 23.22 5.17 -15.00
CA ARG A 122 22.97 6.63 -14.90
C ARG A 122 24.08 7.44 -15.56
N SER A 123 25.35 7.06 -15.35
CA SER A 123 26.50 7.71 -15.97
C SER A 123 26.45 7.60 -17.51
N ILE A 124 26.16 6.40 -18.02
CA ILE A 124 26.04 6.15 -19.46
C ILE A 124 24.92 6.97 -20.08
N VAL A 125 23.74 6.99 -19.45
CA VAL A 125 22.60 7.80 -19.92
C VAL A 125 22.94 9.29 -19.88
N ALA A 126 23.62 9.77 -18.83
CA ALA A 126 24.04 11.16 -18.74
C ALA A 126 24.99 11.54 -19.88
N GLN A 127 25.96 10.69 -20.21
CA GLN A 127 26.86 10.92 -21.34
C GLN A 127 26.10 10.90 -22.68
N ALA A 128 25.22 9.93 -22.87
CA ALA A 128 24.41 9.84 -24.09
C ALA A 128 23.47 11.05 -24.27
N MET A 129 22.99 11.63 -23.18
CA MET A 129 22.22 12.88 -23.20
C MET A 129 23.05 14.08 -23.66
N ILE A 130 24.35 14.15 -23.32
CA ILE A 130 25.27 15.21 -23.76
C ILE A 130 25.54 15.14 -25.28
N ASP A 131 25.43 13.95 -25.86
CA ASP A 131 25.66 13.76 -27.30
C ASP A 131 24.41 14.05 -28.15
N LEU A 132 23.24 14.17 -27.52
CA LEU A 132 22.02 14.54 -28.24
C LEU A 132 22.08 16.00 -28.73
N PRO A 133 21.52 16.29 -29.91
CA PRO A 133 21.28 17.66 -30.36
C PRO A 133 20.49 18.46 -29.32
N GLY A 134 20.84 19.73 -29.10
CA GLY A 134 20.27 20.54 -28.01
C GLY A 134 18.73 20.59 -28.00
N ARG A 135 18.09 20.63 -29.17
CA ARG A 135 16.62 20.56 -29.30
C ARG A 135 16.04 19.21 -28.86
N GLU A 136 16.71 18.11 -29.19
CA GLU A 136 16.26 16.76 -28.83
C GLU A 136 16.46 16.51 -27.33
N ARG A 137 17.59 16.95 -26.77
CA ARG A 137 17.85 16.92 -25.32
C ARG A 137 16.78 17.68 -24.54
N ALA A 138 16.46 18.91 -24.95
CA ALA A 138 15.46 19.73 -24.28
C ALA A 138 14.07 19.07 -24.27
N ILE A 139 13.69 18.38 -25.35
CA ILE A 139 12.42 17.64 -25.42
C ILE A 139 12.42 16.47 -24.43
N VAL A 140 13.50 15.69 -24.37
CA VAL A 140 13.63 14.54 -23.45
C VAL A 140 13.62 14.99 -21.99
N GLU A 141 14.34 16.06 -21.65
CA GLU A 141 14.36 16.62 -20.30
C GLU A 141 12.99 17.17 -19.88
N ALA A 142 12.34 17.96 -20.74
CA ALA A 142 11.02 18.51 -20.45
C ALA A 142 9.97 17.41 -20.24
N PHE A 143 10.06 16.31 -20.99
CA PHE A 143 9.13 15.19 -20.87
C PHE A 143 9.37 14.34 -19.61
N TYR A 144 10.60 13.85 -19.39
CA TYR A 144 10.88 12.91 -18.29
C TYR A 144 11.20 13.57 -16.95
N ARG A 145 11.83 14.74 -16.95
CA ARG A 145 12.14 15.49 -15.72
C ARG A 145 11.06 16.53 -15.42
N GLY A 146 10.58 17.22 -16.44
CA GLY A 146 9.58 18.28 -16.30
C GLY A 146 8.12 17.80 -16.30
N GLY A 147 7.83 16.56 -16.70
CA GLY A 147 6.47 16.03 -16.80
C GLY A 147 5.60 16.73 -17.85
N ALA A 148 6.20 17.51 -18.76
CA ALA A 148 5.48 18.27 -19.78
C ALA A 148 4.98 17.36 -20.91
N THR A 149 3.79 17.66 -21.43
CA THR A 149 3.22 16.95 -22.58
C THR A 149 3.85 17.41 -23.90
N PHE A 150 3.82 16.58 -24.95
CA PHE A 150 4.33 16.99 -26.27
C PHE A 150 3.62 18.22 -26.85
N GLY A 151 2.38 18.50 -26.44
CA GLY A 151 1.66 19.71 -26.84
C GLY A 151 2.20 20.97 -26.15
N GLU A 152 2.56 20.88 -24.88
CA GLU A 152 3.20 21.97 -24.12
C GLU A 152 4.62 22.24 -24.63
N ILE A 153 5.40 21.18 -24.83
CA ILE A 153 6.76 21.25 -25.38
C ILE A 153 6.73 21.87 -26.78
N GLY A 154 5.76 21.49 -27.63
CA GLY A 154 5.60 22.05 -28.96
C GLY A 154 5.29 23.54 -28.96
N ARG A 155 4.43 24.00 -28.03
CA ARG A 155 4.13 25.43 -27.87
C ARG A 155 5.37 26.25 -27.49
N VAL A 156 6.18 25.76 -26.55
CA VAL A 156 7.41 26.44 -26.12
C VAL A 156 8.46 26.47 -27.24
N LEU A 157 8.58 25.40 -28.01
CA LEU A 157 9.57 25.26 -29.08
C LEU A 157 9.11 25.81 -30.44
N GLY A 158 7.87 26.30 -30.56
CA GLY A 158 7.30 26.80 -31.80
C GLY A 158 7.10 25.72 -32.89
N VAL A 159 6.85 24.48 -32.50
CA VAL A 159 6.69 23.34 -33.42
C VAL A 159 5.44 22.52 -33.10
N SER A 160 4.92 21.77 -34.09
CA SER A 160 3.75 20.93 -33.89
C SER A 160 4.02 19.75 -32.95
N LYS A 161 2.98 19.26 -32.25
CA LYS A 161 3.04 18.05 -31.42
C LYS A 161 3.65 16.86 -32.17
N GLN A 162 3.29 16.68 -33.44
CA GLN A 162 3.82 15.60 -34.28
C GLN A 162 5.32 15.75 -34.51
N ARG A 163 5.82 16.98 -34.72
CA ARG A 163 7.25 17.25 -34.86
C ARG A 163 8.02 16.95 -33.56
N VAL A 164 7.45 17.28 -32.40
CA VAL A 164 8.03 16.92 -31.09
C VAL A 164 8.12 15.41 -30.93
N SER A 165 7.05 14.67 -31.28
CA SER A 165 7.05 13.20 -31.22
C SER A 165 8.13 12.57 -32.10
N GLN A 166 8.37 13.12 -33.30
CA GLN A 166 9.43 12.64 -34.20
C GLN A 166 10.84 12.92 -33.66
N LEU A 167 11.06 14.12 -33.11
CA LEU A 167 12.34 14.49 -32.48
C LEU A 167 12.61 13.64 -31.24
N HIS A 168 11.58 13.41 -30.42
CA HIS A 168 11.67 12.53 -29.26
C HIS A 168 12.00 11.08 -29.66
N GLY A 169 11.34 10.55 -30.70
CA GLY A 169 11.63 9.21 -31.23
C GLY A 169 13.07 9.07 -31.73
N ARG A 170 13.59 10.09 -32.44
CA ARG A 170 15.00 10.13 -32.85
C ARG A 170 15.96 10.16 -31.67
N ALA A 171 15.67 11.00 -30.67
CA ALA A 171 16.46 11.09 -29.45
C ALA A 171 16.54 9.73 -28.74
N LEU A 172 15.41 9.04 -28.57
CA LEU A 172 15.35 7.71 -27.98
C LEU A 172 16.11 6.67 -28.81
N GLY A 173 16.09 6.77 -30.14
CA GLY A 173 16.87 5.91 -31.02
C GLY A 173 18.38 6.04 -30.77
N VAL A 174 18.88 7.27 -30.68
CA VAL A 174 20.30 7.55 -30.38
C VAL A 174 20.68 7.06 -28.98
N LEU A 175 19.85 7.32 -27.98
CA LEU A 175 20.08 6.87 -26.61
C LEU A 175 20.12 5.33 -26.51
N ARG A 176 19.22 4.63 -27.19
CA ARG A 176 19.19 3.16 -27.25
C ARG A 176 20.42 2.59 -27.94
N ALA A 177 20.85 3.17 -29.06
CA ALA A 177 22.03 2.73 -29.77
C ALA A 177 23.30 2.85 -28.90
N LYS A 178 23.44 3.95 -28.15
CA LYS A 178 24.55 4.14 -27.21
C LYS A 178 24.50 3.16 -26.03
N LEU A 179 23.31 2.94 -25.46
CA LEU A 179 23.15 1.96 -24.39
C LEU A 179 23.48 0.54 -24.85
N ALA A 180 23.07 0.16 -26.07
CA ALA A 180 23.39 -1.14 -26.65
C ALA A 180 24.90 -1.31 -26.89
N ALA A 181 25.56 -0.28 -27.44
CA ALA A 181 27.00 -0.30 -27.67
C ALA A 181 27.80 -0.43 -26.36
N LEU A 182 27.43 0.31 -25.31
CA LEU A 182 28.12 0.21 -24.02
C LEU A 182 27.74 -1.03 -23.20
N SER A 183 26.54 -1.60 -23.39
CA SER A 183 26.17 -2.86 -22.74
C SER A 183 26.98 -4.06 -23.24
N LEU A 184 27.62 -3.95 -24.41
CA LEU A 184 28.55 -4.95 -24.96
C LEU A 184 29.96 -4.85 -24.35
N ASP A 185 30.34 -3.70 -23.78
CA ASP A 185 31.65 -3.48 -23.17
C ASP A 185 31.68 -3.83 -21.65
N VAL A 186 30.53 -4.15 -21.06
CA VAL A 186 30.36 -4.39 -19.61
C VAL A 186 30.06 -5.87 -19.27
N VAL A 187 30.18 -6.77 -20.25
CA VAL A 187 30.11 -8.24 -20.08
C VAL A 187 31.48 -8.84 -20.40
#